data_AF-A0A8B9SLH2-F1
#
_entry.id   AF-A0A8B9SLH2-F1
#
_cell.length_a   1.000
_cell.length_b   1.000
_cell.length_c   1.000
_cell.angle_alpha   90.00
_cell.angle_beta   90.00
_cell.angle_gamma   90.00
#
_symmetry.space_group_name_H-M   'P 1'
#
loop_
_entity.id
_entity.type
_entity.pdbx_description
1 polymer ?
#
loop_
_entity_poly.entity_id
_entity_poly.type
_entity_poly.pdbx_seq_one_letter_code
_entity_poly.pdbx_strand_id
1 'polypeptide(L)'
;MNGVAARSRGVTTGKVLSLWLLLGASSWASAAIRYAIPEEARRGSAVGNVAADLALDPARLSGRRPRVVSGGSRRFFAVDPGSGALLVSERIDREELCGALSPCSLSFEIVLEKPLELYSGAVEIQDINDNDPVFPSGQARLEISESVAPLS
;
A
#
# COMPACT_ATOMS: atom_id res chain seq x y z
N MET A 1 -0.78 -53.22 46.53
CA MET A 1 -1.50 -52.54 45.44
C MET A 1 -1.10 -51.08 45.45
N ASN A 2 -0.26 -50.66 44.50
CA ASN A 2 0.29 -49.31 44.43
C ASN A 2 -0.68 -48.41 43.67
N GLY A 3 -1.24 -47.40 44.34
CA GLY A 3 -2.06 -46.37 43.69
C GLY A 3 -1.16 -45.35 43.00
N VAL A 4 -1.19 -45.30 41.67
CA VAL A 4 -0.57 -44.23 40.89
C VAL A 4 -1.48 -43.00 40.96
N ALA A 5 -1.05 -41.96 41.67
CA ALA A 5 -1.75 -40.69 41.73
C ALA A 5 -1.63 -39.96 40.38
N ALA A 6 -2.74 -39.89 39.64
CA ALA A 6 -2.83 -39.07 38.44
C ALA A 6 -2.87 -37.58 38.84
N ARG A 7 -1.77 -36.87 38.60
CA ARG A 7 -1.64 -35.43 38.87
C ARG A 7 -2.40 -34.65 37.78
N SER A 8 -3.64 -34.24 38.08
CA SER A 8 -4.38 -33.34 37.19
C SER A 8 -3.67 -31.97 37.15
N ARG A 9 -3.20 -31.56 35.97
CA ARG A 9 -2.65 -30.21 35.75
C ARG A 9 -3.84 -29.25 35.64
N GLY A 10 -4.33 -28.78 36.78
CA GLY A 10 -5.35 -27.73 36.81
C GLY A 10 -4.82 -26.45 36.15
N VAL A 11 -5.45 -26.02 35.07
CA VAL A 11 -5.22 -24.68 34.51
C VAL A 11 -5.84 -23.71 35.50
N THR A 12 -5.01 -22.96 36.21
CA THR A 12 -5.48 -21.98 37.20
C THR A 12 -6.22 -20.84 36.53
N THR A 13 -7.29 -20.36 37.15
CA THR A 13 -8.15 -19.28 36.65
C THR A 13 -7.35 -18.04 36.23
N GLY A 14 -6.23 -17.75 36.93
CA GLY A 14 -5.32 -16.66 36.58
C GLY A 14 -4.57 -16.84 35.26
N LYS A 15 -4.26 -18.08 34.84
CA LYS A 15 -3.68 -18.39 33.52
C LYS A 15 -4.70 -18.26 32.39
N VAL A 16 -5.96 -18.57 32.67
CA VAL A 16 -7.07 -18.37 31.71
C VAL A 16 -7.34 -16.87 31.53
N LEU A 17 -7.36 -16.12 32.64
CA LEU A 17 -7.57 -14.68 32.63
C LEU A 17 -6.42 -13.92 31.94
N SER A 18 -5.17 -14.33 32.17
CA SER A 18 -4.02 -13.73 31.48
C SER A 18 -4.03 -14.02 29.98
N LEU A 19 -4.47 -15.21 29.57
CA LEU A 19 -4.61 -15.55 28.15
C LEU A 19 -5.71 -14.72 27.49
N TRP A 20 -6.87 -14.53 28.14
CA TRP A 20 -7.92 -13.63 27.66
C TRP A 20 -7.47 -12.17 27.56
N LEU A 21 -6.67 -11.69 28.51
CA LEU A 21 -6.12 -10.33 28.49
C LEU A 21 -5.13 -10.14 27.32
N LEU A 22 -4.31 -11.16 27.03
CA LEU A 22 -3.36 -11.14 25.91
C LEU A 22 -4.06 -11.26 24.54
N LEU A 23 -5.14 -12.05 24.42
CA LEU A 23 -5.96 -12.11 23.20
C LEU A 23 -6.85 -10.87 23.00
N GLY A 24 -7.26 -10.20 24.08
CA GLY A 24 -8.04 -8.95 24.01
C GLY A 24 -7.22 -7.74 23.59
N ALA A 25 -5.89 -7.78 23.74
CA ALA A 25 -4.98 -6.69 23.39
C ALA A 25 -4.47 -6.75 21.93
N SER A 26 -4.71 -7.82 21.19
CA SER A 26 -4.03 -8.10 19.92
C SER A 26 -4.78 -7.68 18.65
N SER A 27 -5.89 -6.94 18.71
CA SER A 27 -6.59 -6.54 17.48
C SER A 27 -7.23 -5.15 17.54
N TRP A 28 -6.38 -4.12 17.57
CA TRP A 28 -6.79 -2.80 17.06
C TRP A 28 -5.75 -2.21 16.10
N ALA A 29 -5.11 -3.05 15.30
CA ALA A 29 -4.49 -2.59 14.07
C ALA A 29 -5.55 -2.67 12.97
N SER A 30 -6.24 -1.56 12.70
CA SER A 30 -7.02 -1.43 11.47
C SER A 30 -6.02 -1.60 10.31
N ALA A 31 -6.15 -2.69 9.55
CA ALA A 31 -5.31 -2.90 8.37
C ALA A 31 -5.60 -1.77 7.38
N ALA A 32 -4.65 -0.85 7.18
CA ALA A 32 -4.74 0.17 6.16
C ALA A 32 -4.76 -0.49 4.78
N ILE A 33 -5.61 -0.01 3.86
CA ILE A 33 -5.68 -0.51 2.49
C ILE A 33 -4.32 -0.29 1.83
N ARG A 34 -3.76 -1.32 1.20
CA ARG A 34 -2.49 -1.25 0.48
C ARG A 34 -2.63 -1.82 -0.91
N TYR A 35 -2.30 -0.99 -1.90
CA TYR A 35 -2.21 -1.41 -3.30
C TYR A 35 -0.85 -1.05 -3.86
N ALA A 36 -0.58 -1.54 -5.07
CA ALA A 36 0.54 -1.10 -5.87
C ALA A 36 0.10 -0.98 -7.33
N ILE A 37 0.65 0.00 -8.03
CA ILE A 37 0.43 0.20 -9.46
C ILE A 37 1.71 0.73 -10.10
N PRO A 38 2.08 0.31 -11.31
CA PRO A 38 3.14 0.99 -12.05
C PRO A 38 2.79 2.46 -12.26
N GLU A 39 3.82 3.30 -12.29
CA GLU A 39 3.67 4.64 -12.83
C GLU A 39 3.25 4.61 -14.31
N GLU A 40 2.93 5.78 -14.86
CA GLU A 40 2.42 5.95 -16.23
C GLU A 40 1.16 5.09 -16.54
N ALA A 41 0.53 4.54 -15.51
CA ALA A 41 -0.73 3.83 -15.63
C ALA A 41 -1.79 4.75 -16.23
N ARG A 42 -2.53 4.21 -17.21
CA ARG A 42 -3.52 4.99 -17.95
C ARG A 42 -4.62 5.47 -17.02
N ARG A 43 -5.13 6.68 -17.25
CA ARG A 43 -6.33 7.17 -16.58
C ARG A 43 -7.49 6.16 -16.76
N GLY A 44 -8.17 5.84 -15.66
CA GLY A 44 -9.22 4.82 -15.59
C GLY A 44 -8.71 3.41 -15.31
N SER A 45 -7.39 3.19 -15.20
CA SER A 45 -6.85 1.89 -14.79
C SER A 45 -7.26 1.56 -13.37
N ALA A 46 -7.64 0.31 -13.13
CA ALA A 46 -7.99 -0.18 -11.81
C ALA A 46 -6.72 -0.41 -10.98
N VAL A 47 -6.68 0.19 -9.79
CA VAL A 47 -5.63 0.03 -8.78
C VAL A 47 -5.99 -1.12 -7.83
N GLY A 48 -7.27 -1.21 -7.46
CA GLY A 48 -7.80 -2.19 -6.51
C GLY A 48 -9.31 -2.02 -6.31
N ASN A 49 -9.92 -2.77 -5.40
CA ASN A 49 -11.35 -2.66 -5.09
C ASN A 49 -11.58 -2.39 -3.61
N VAL A 50 -11.96 -1.16 -3.30
CA VAL A 50 -12.13 -0.70 -1.91
C VAL A 50 -13.41 -1.22 -1.28
N ALA A 51 -14.45 -1.50 -2.09
CA ALA A 51 -15.67 -2.10 -1.57
C ALA A 51 -15.40 -3.52 -1.08
N ALA A 52 -14.64 -4.30 -1.85
CA ALA A 52 -14.23 -5.65 -1.46
C ALA A 52 -13.39 -5.64 -0.18
N ASP A 53 -12.37 -4.78 -0.11
CA ASP A 53 -11.43 -4.75 1.03
C ASP A 53 -12.06 -4.20 2.31
N LEU A 54 -13.05 -3.31 2.20
CA LEU A 54 -13.83 -2.82 3.33
C LEU A 54 -15.03 -3.71 3.67
N ALA A 55 -15.22 -4.82 2.94
CA ALA A 55 -16.39 -5.70 3.03
C ALA A 55 -17.72 -4.91 2.92
N LEU A 56 -17.75 -3.89 2.08
CA LEU A 56 -18.92 -3.07 1.78
C LEU A 56 -19.57 -3.56 0.48
N ASP A 57 -20.89 -3.63 0.50
CA ASP A 57 -21.66 -3.88 -0.73
C ASP A 57 -21.57 -2.64 -1.67
N PRO A 58 -21.34 -2.83 -2.98
CA PRO A 58 -21.21 -1.71 -3.92
C PRO A 58 -22.44 -0.79 -3.98
N ALA A 59 -23.65 -1.33 -3.85
CA ALA A 59 -24.87 -0.51 -3.81
C ALA A 59 -24.92 0.34 -2.53
N ARG A 60 -24.48 -0.22 -1.39
CA ARG A 60 -24.32 0.54 -0.14
C ARG A 60 -23.23 1.61 -0.27
N LEU A 61 -22.12 1.31 -0.92
CA LEU A 61 -21.05 2.28 -1.16
C LEU A 61 -21.58 3.46 -1.99
N SER A 62 -22.21 3.17 -3.13
CA SER A 62 -22.79 4.18 -4.04
C SER A 62 -23.73 5.16 -3.32
N GLY A 63 -24.65 4.63 -2.49
CA GLY A 63 -25.59 5.45 -1.73
C GLY A 63 -24.95 6.37 -0.69
N ARG A 64 -23.68 6.13 -0.34
CA ARG A 64 -22.91 6.88 0.66
C ARG A 64 -21.91 7.88 0.05
N ARG A 65 -21.98 8.13 -1.26
CA ARG A 65 -21.18 9.18 -1.95
C ARG A 65 -19.68 9.05 -1.66
N PRO A 66 -19.07 7.92 -2.07
CA PRO A 66 -17.69 7.66 -1.77
C PRO A 66 -16.81 8.68 -2.49
N ARG A 67 -15.84 9.25 -1.78
CA ARG A 67 -14.87 10.18 -2.36
C ARG A 67 -13.48 9.85 -1.86
N VAL A 68 -12.50 10.03 -2.74
CA VAL A 68 -11.09 9.94 -2.37
C VAL A 68 -10.60 11.34 -2.04
N VAL A 69 -9.92 11.48 -0.91
CA VAL A 69 -9.16 12.68 -0.55
C VAL A 69 -7.69 12.32 -0.41
N SER A 70 -6.84 13.23 -0.83
CA SER A 70 -5.39 13.12 -0.74
C SER A 70 -4.85 14.36 -0.05
N GLY A 71 -3.71 14.24 0.64
CA GLY A 71 -3.13 15.38 1.37
C GLY A 71 -2.62 16.53 0.47
N GLY A 72 -2.40 16.25 -0.82
CA GLY A 72 -1.94 17.23 -1.81
C GLY A 72 -3.07 17.86 -2.64
N SER A 73 -2.69 18.77 -3.55
CA SER A 73 -3.62 19.42 -4.48
C SER A 73 -4.08 18.51 -5.63
N ARG A 74 -3.22 17.57 -6.05
CA ARG A 74 -3.49 16.61 -7.13
C ARG A 74 -4.33 15.44 -6.64
N ARG A 75 -5.21 14.93 -7.50
CA ARG A 75 -6.10 13.80 -7.22
C ARG A 75 -5.73 12.62 -8.12
N PHE A 76 -4.72 11.86 -7.71
CA PHE A 76 -4.22 10.71 -8.46
C PHE A 76 -5.21 9.56 -8.54
N PHE A 77 -6.10 9.43 -7.55
CA PHE A 77 -7.07 8.35 -7.47
C PHE A 77 -8.49 8.86 -7.32
N ALA A 78 -9.43 8.09 -7.88
CA ALA A 78 -10.87 8.26 -7.69
C ALA A 78 -11.50 6.90 -7.41
N VAL A 79 -12.65 6.89 -6.76
CA VAL A 79 -13.43 5.67 -6.53
C VAL A 79 -14.63 5.66 -7.45
N ASP A 80 -14.82 4.56 -8.17
CA ASP A 80 -16.05 4.34 -8.92
C ASP A 80 -17.19 3.97 -7.96
N PRO A 81 -18.26 4.77 -7.86
CA PRO A 81 -19.30 4.54 -6.86
C PRO A 81 -20.13 3.28 -7.16
N GLY A 82 -20.20 2.82 -8.41
CA GLY A 82 -21.01 1.66 -8.79
C GLY A 82 -20.35 0.32 -8.47
N SER A 83 -19.04 0.22 -8.66
CA SER A 83 -18.25 -1.01 -8.50
C SER A 83 -17.37 -1.03 -7.24
N GLY A 84 -17.06 0.15 -6.68
CA GLY A 84 -16.06 0.29 -5.61
C GLY A 84 -14.62 0.13 -6.09
N ALA A 85 -14.34 0.20 -7.40
CA ALA A 85 -12.98 0.18 -7.90
C ALA A 85 -12.25 1.51 -7.57
N LEU A 86 -11.03 1.42 -7.06
CA LEU A 86 -10.11 2.56 -7.03
C LEU A 86 -9.45 2.68 -8.40
N LEU A 87 -9.59 3.83 -9.03
CA LEU A 87 -9.17 4.10 -10.40
C LEU A 87 -8.13 5.22 -10.44
N VAL A 88 -7.20 5.13 -11.38
CA VAL A 88 -6.28 6.23 -11.70
C VAL A 88 -7.05 7.40 -12.30
N SER A 89 -6.95 8.58 -11.71
CA SER A 89 -7.64 9.80 -12.16
C SER A 89 -6.71 10.78 -12.88
N GLU A 90 -5.42 10.77 -12.57
CA GLU A 90 -4.39 11.63 -13.19
C GLU A 90 -3.14 10.79 -13.48
N ARG A 91 -2.31 11.23 -14.45
CA ARG A 91 -1.03 10.60 -14.74
C ARG A 91 -0.15 10.64 -13.49
N ILE A 92 0.50 9.53 -13.21
CA ILE A 92 1.43 9.35 -12.09
C ILE A 92 2.82 9.22 -12.70
N ASP A 93 3.70 10.14 -12.33
CA ASP A 93 5.10 10.23 -12.75
C ASP A 93 5.93 10.17 -11.48
N ARG A 94 6.66 9.07 -11.28
CA ARG A 94 7.34 8.77 -10.01
C ARG A 94 8.52 9.70 -9.81
N GLU A 95 9.21 10.09 -10.88
CA GLU A 95 10.30 11.06 -10.86
C GLU A 95 9.82 12.42 -10.36
N GLU A 96 8.65 12.89 -10.82
CA GLU A 96 8.06 14.15 -10.37
C GLU A 96 7.65 14.09 -8.88
N LEU A 97 7.16 12.93 -8.42
CA LEU A 97 6.61 12.75 -7.09
C LEU A 97 7.67 12.50 -6.01
N CYS A 98 8.61 11.59 -6.29
CA CYS A 98 9.51 11.00 -5.31
C CYS A 98 10.98 11.06 -5.75
N GLY A 99 11.28 11.45 -7.00
CA GLY A 99 12.65 11.43 -7.53
C GLY A 99 13.25 10.02 -7.47
N ALA A 100 14.39 9.84 -6.80
CA ALA A 100 15.02 8.52 -6.63
C ALA A 100 14.59 7.78 -5.35
N LEU A 101 13.63 8.31 -4.59
CA LEU A 101 13.22 7.70 -3.32
C LEU A 101 12.42 6.42 -3.54
N SER A 102 12.77 5.38 -2.78
CA SER A 102 12.08 4.10 -2.75
C SER A 102 11.89 3.62 -1.29
N PRO A 103 10.68 3.21 -0.88
CA PRO A 103 9.46 3.12 -1.70
C PRO A 103 8.83 4.51 -1.96
N CYS A 104 8.26 4.68 -3.15
CA CYS A 104 7.38 5.82 -3.46
C CYS A 104 5.93 5.43 -3.17
N SER A 105 5.23 6.18 -2.32
CA SER A 105 3.87 5.84 -1.92
C SER A 105 2.98 7.07 -1.80
N LEU A 106 1.76 6.95 -2.31
CA LEU A 106 0.74 7.98 -2.22
C LEU A 106 -0.35 7.56 -1.25
N SER A 107 -0.46 8.29 -0.14
CA SER A 107 -1.52 8.11 0.84
C SER A 107 -2.83 8.73 0.37
N PHE A 108 -3.94 8.06 0.68
CA PHE A 108 -5.28 8.55 0.41
C PHE A 108 -6.24 8.18 1.55
N GLU A 109 -7.37 8.87 1.62
CA GLU A 109 -8.48 8.49 2.48
C GLU A 109 -9.76 8.40 1.65
N ILE A 110 -10.58 7.39 1.96
CA ILE A 110 -11.92 7.23 1.43
C ILE A 110 -12.87 7.81 2.46
N VAL A 111 -13.69 8.78 2.04
CA VAL A 111 -14.72 9.36 2.87
C VAL A 111 -16.09 8.87 2.39
N LEU A 112 -16.85 8.30 3.30
CA LEU A 112 -18.25 7.92 3.10
C LEU A 112 -19.14 8.86 3.92
N GLU A 113 -20.29 9.25 3.36
CA GLU A 113 -21.28 10.08 4.04
C GLU A 113 -22.42 9.25 4.66
N LYS A 114 -23.09 9.85 5.64
CA LYS A 114 -24.36 9.37 6.25
C LYS A 114 -24.32 7.89 6.69
N PRO A 115 -23.61 7.53 7.78
CA PRO A 115 -22.79 8.40 8.66
C PRO A 115 -21.41 8.69 8.07
N LEU A 116 -20.68 9.65 8.65
CA LEU A 116 -19.33 9.96 8.21
C LEU A 116 -18.37 8.84 8.64
N GLU A 117 -17.70 8.21 7.67
CA GLU A 117 -16.64 7.22 7.89
C GLU A 117 -15.42 7.55 7.03
N LEU A 118 -14.23 7.31 7.58
CA LEU A 118 -12.96 7.52 6.90
C LEU A 118 -12.14 6.24 6.92
N TYR A 119 -11.59 5.87 5.78
CA TYR A 119 -10.71 4.73 5.62
C TYR A 119 -9.41 5.16 4.97
N SER A 120 -8.30 5.03 5.67
CA SER A 120 -6.98 5.38 5.15
C SER A 120 -6.39 4.23 4.32
N GLY A 121 -5.70 4.59 3.25
CA GLY A 121 -4.97 3.66 2.40
C GLY A 121 -3.72 4.28 1.81
N ALA A 122 -2.90 3.44 1.19
CA ALA A 122 -1.72 3.86 0.45
C ALA A 122 -1.59 3.05 -0.84
N VAL A 123 -1.11 3.70 -1.90
CA VAL A 123 -0.73 3.05 -3.16
C VAL A 123 0.76 3.21 -3.34
N GLU A 124 1.47 2.10 -3.43
CA GLU A 124 2.88 2.09 -3.86
C GLU A 124 2.96 2.32 -5.37
N ILE A 125 3.78 3.28 -5.77
CA ILE A 125 4.03 3.58 -7.18
C ILE A 125 5.29 2.82 -7.59
N GLN A 126 5.09 1.83 -8.45
CA GLN A 126 6.18 0.99 -8.94
C GLN A 126 6.89 1.70 -10.10
N ASP A 127 8.21 1.77 -9.96
CA ASP A 127 9.12 2.30 -10.94
C ASP A 127 9.05 1.48 -12.25
N ILE A 128 9.03 2.17 -13.38
CA ILE A 128 9.21 1.56 -14.71
C ILE A 128 10.43 2.18 -15.38
N ASN A 129 11.11 1.42 -16.24
CA ASN A 129 12.24 1.95 -17.01
C ASN A 129 11.74 2.75 -18.23
N ASP A 130 11.13 3.90 -18.01
CA ASP A 130 10.66 4.86 -19.03
C ASP A 130 11.61 6.05 -19.25
N ASN A 131 12.66 6.15 -18.44
CA ASN A 131 13.70 7.16 -18.55
C ASN A 131 14.99 6.55 -19.14
N ASP A 132 15.38 6.99 -20.33
CA ASP A 132 16.64 6.58 -20.95
C ASP A 132 17.85 7.16 -20.19
N PRO A 133 18.97 6.41 -20.08
CA PRO A 133 20.18 6.95 -19.50
C PRO A 133 20.73 8.10 -20.37
N VAL A 134 21.08 9.22 -19.73
CA VAL A 134 21.65 10.39 -20.40
C VAL A 134 23.11 10.56 -19.99
N PHE A 135 24.01 10.59 -20.99
CA PHE A 135 25.40 10.94 -20.77
C PHE A 135 25.56 12.46 -20.66
N PRO A 136 26.41 12.98 -19.74
CA PRO A 136 26.67 14.42 -19.65
C PRO A 136 27.28 15.02 -20.91
N SER A 137 27.96 14.20 -21.73
CA SER A 137 28.54 14.60 -23.02
C SER A 137 28.10 13.64 -24.12
N GLY A 138 27.84 14.17 -25.31
CA GLY A 138 27.54 13.36 -26.50
C GLY A 138 28.78 12.71 -27.13
N GLN A 139 29.97 13.04 -26.64
CA GLN A 139 31.23 12.43 -27.08
C GLN A 139 32.16 12.23 -25.87
N ALA A 140 32.89 11.13 -25.88
CA ALA A 140 34.03 10.88 -24.99
C ALA A 140 35.28 10.65 -25.85
N ARG A 141 36.39 11.32 -25.54
CA ARG A 141 37.69 11.10 -26.18
C ARG A 141 38.67 10.62 -25.12
N LEU A 142 39.18 9.40 -25.31
CA LEU A 142 40.27 8.84 -24.52
C LEU A 142 41.52 8.71 -25.39
N GLU A 143 42.67 9.04 -24.82
CA GLU A 143 43.98 8.78 -25.41
C GLU A 143 44.72 7.83 -24.47
N ILE A 144 45.04 6.63 -24.94
CA ILE A 144 45.60 5.54 -24.13
C ILE A 144 46.98 5.21 -24.70
N SER A 145 47.99 5.19 -23.82
CA SER A 145 49.34 4.76 -24.20
C SER A 145 49.35 3.27 -24.53
N GLU A 146 50.06 2.89 -25.58
CA GLU A 146 50.28 1.49 -25.96
C GLU A 146 50.99 0.67 -24.86
N SER A 147 51.68 1.35 -23.95
CA SER A 147 52.37 0.73 -22.82
C SER A 147 51.47 0.42 -21.62
N VAL A 148 50.18 0.74 -21.68
CA VAL A 148 49.23 0.46 -20.60
C VAL A 148 49.01 -1.06 -20.47
N ALA A 149 49.29 -1.59 -19.30
CA ALA A 149 48.98 -2.98 -18.95
C ALA A 149 47.46 -3.16 -18.73
N PRO A 150 46.90 -4.35 -19.02
CA PRO A 150 45.50 -4.66 -18.71
C PRO A 150 45.22 -4.52 -17.21
N LEU A 151 43.99 -4.08 -16.87
CA LEU A 151 43.53 -4.07 -15.47
C LEU A 151 43.42 -5.52 -14.98
N SER A 152 44.20 -5.85 -13.95
CA SER A 152 44.23 -7.16 -13.27
C SER A 152 43.10 -7.34 -12.28
#